data_AF-A0AAQ3Q257-F1
#
_entry.id   AF-A0AAQ3Q257-F1
#
_cell.length_a   1.000
_cell.length_b   1.000
_cell.length_c   1.000
_cell.angle_alpha   90.00
_cell.angle_beta   90.00
_cell.angle_gamma   90.00
#
_symmetry.space_group_name_H-M   'P 1'
#
loop_
_entity.id
_entity.type
_entity.pdbx_description
1 polymer ?
#
loop_
_entity_poly.entity_id
_entity_poly.type
_entity_poly.pdbx_seq_one_letter_code
_entity_poly.pdbx_strand_id
1 'polypeptide(L)'
;MTIDAAYLRGSLASVLSILRHSSCPESNAFHFLATRPRRFRRAVAASFLSFTFDVYRFDPDLVRGRISSSIRRSPDQLLNYARIYLADILPSSVRRVIYFDSDPSSSPPSTATPTSLPTSQIASGPIRSSPAPSPAATAPLATSTPGSW
;
A
#
# COMPACT_ATOMS: atom_id res chain seq x y z
N MET A 1 6.26 -9.65 0.11
CA MET A 1 4.89 -9.07 0.11
C MET A 1 3.98 -10.00 -0.66
N THR A 2 2.69 -10.04 -0.38
CA THR A 2 1.69 -10.69 -1.23
C THR A 2 1.21 -9.73 -2.31
N ILE A 3 0.79 -10.26 -3.47
CA ILE A 3 0.28 -9.44 -4.57
C ILE A 3 -0.86 -10.12 -5.33
N ASP A 4 -1.98 -9.40 -5.42
CA ASP A 4 -3.10 -9.70 -6.31
C ASP A 4 -3.69 -8.42 -6.90
N ALA A 5 -4.91 -8.46 -7.45
CA ALA A 5 -5.55 -7.28 -8.03
C ALA A 5 -5.89 -6.20 -6.99
N ALA A 6 -6.32 -6.59 -5.79
CA ALA A 6 -6.66 -5.66 -4.71
C ALA A 6 -5.39 -5.05 -4.08
N TYR A 7 -4.30 -5.82 -4.03
CA TYR A 7 -3.06 -5.37 -3.39
C TYR A 7 -2.02 -4.77 -4.34
N LEU A 8 -2.22 -4.82 -5.67
CA LEU A 8 -1.25 -4.35 -6.65
C LEU A 8 -0.83 -2.88 -6.41
N ARG A 9 -1.81 -1.98 -6.30
CA ARG A 9 -1.52 -0.54 -6.14
C ARG A 9 -0.81 -0.25 -4.83
N GLY A 10 -1.28 -0.82 -3.73
CA GLY A 10 -0.65 -0.68 -2.41
C GLY A 10 0.78 -1.22 -2.41
N SER A 11 0.99 -2.41 -2.97
CA SER A 11 2.32 -3.03 -3.05
C SER A 11 3.31 -2.19 -3.85
N LEU A 12 2.90 -1.65 -5.00
CA LEU A 12 3.77 -0.78 -5.81
C LEU A 12 4.08 0.54 -5.09
N ALA A 13 3.10 1.11 -4.38
CA ALA A 13 3.33 2.31 -3.57
C ALA A 13 4.33 2.04 -2.43
N SER A 14 4.24 0.90 -1.75
CA SER A 14 5.20 0.49 -0.72
C SER A 14 6.60 0.30 -1.28
N VAL A 15 6.73 -0.37 -2.44
CA VAL A 15 8.03 -0.53 -3.13
C VAL A 15 8.63 0.83 -3.46
N LEU A 16 7.84 1.73 -4.05
CA LEU A 16 8.28 3.08 -4.37
C LEU A 16 8.72 3.86 -3.12
N SER A 17 7.99 3.72 -2.02
CA SER A 17 8.33 4.35 -0.74
C SER A 17 9.69 3.84 -0.23
N ILE A 18 9.91 2.52 -0.24
CA ILE A 18 11.18 1.91 0.17
C ILE A 18 12.32 2.41 -0.73
N LEU A 19 12.15 2.39 -2.05
CA LEU A 19 13.18 2.84 -2.99
C LEU A 19 13.53 4.33 -2.81
N ARG A 20 12.54 5.18 -2.52
CA ARG A 20 12.77 6.63 -2.30
C ARG A 20 13.47 6.97 -0.99
N HIS A 21 13.31 6.15 0.04
CA HIS A 21 13.83 6.42 1.38
C HIS A 21 14.99 5.50 1.77
N SER A 22 15.44 4.62 0.88
CA SER A 22 16.63 3.80 1.08
C SER A 22 17.87 4.55 0.63
N SER A 23 18.94 4.51 1.43
CA SER A 23 20.23 5.10 1.05
C SER A 23 20.94 4.33 -0.08
N CYS A 24 20.57 3.06 -0.32
CA CYS A 24 21.09 2.23 -1.40
C CYS A 24 19.97 1.34 -1.97
N PRO A 25 19.16 1.86 -2.91
CA PRO A 25 17.99 1.17 -3.45
C PRO A 25 18.35 -0.15 -4.16
N GLU A 26 19.53 -0.23 -4.78
CA GLU A 26 20.03 -1.40 -5.53
C GLU A 26 20.32 -2.60 -4.64
N SER A 27 20.57 -2.36 -3.34
CA SER A 27 20.79 -3.43 -2.37
C SER A 27 19.50 -4.15 -1.95
N ASN A 28 18.34 -3.63 -2.36
CA ASN A 28 17.04 -4.22 -2.02
C ASN A 28 16.59 -5.20 -3.11
N ALA A 29 16.22 -6.41 -2.69
CA ALA A 29 15.55 -7.39 -3.53
C ALA A 29 14.11 -7.59 -3.03
N PHE A 30 13.15 -7.48 -3.94
CA PHE A 30 11.73 -7.58 -3.61
C PHE A 30 11.17 -8.95 -3.99
N HIS A 31 10.62 -9.65 -3.02
CA HIS A 31 9.98 -10.96 -3.24
C HIS A 31 8.47 -10.83 -3.09
N PHE A 32 7.75 -11.12 -4.18
CA PHE A 32 6.29 -11.10 -4.23
C PHE A 32 5.71 -12.52 -4.24
N LEU A 33 4.58 -12.71 -3.57
CA LEU A 33 3.85 -13.98 -3.52
C LEU A 33 2.50 -13.80 -4.20
N ALA A 34 2.20 -14.63 -5.19
CA ALA A 34 0.95 -14.53 -5.94
C ALA A 34 0.41 -15.91 -6.30
N THR A 35 -0.91 -16.05 -6.35
CA THR A 35 -1.55 -17.25 -6.92
C THR A 35 -1.32 -17.36 -8.44
N ARG A 36 -1.20 -16.21 -9.12
CA ARG A 36 -1.00 -16.10 -10.57
C ARG A 36 0.24 -15.25 -10.92
N PRO A 37 1.46 -15.76 -10.66
CA PRO A 37 2.70 -14.96 -10.75
C PRO A 37 2.94 -14.35 -12.14
N ARG A 38 2.64 -15.09 -13.22
CA ARG A 38 2.80 -14.58 -14.60
C ARG A 38 2.02 -13.30 -14.89
N ARG A 39 0.81 -13.17 -14.32
CA ARG A 39 -0.04 -11.97 -14.50
C ARG A 39 0.61 -10.75 -13.84
N PHE A 40 1.07 -10.91 -12.61
CA PHE A 40 1.58 -9.79 -11.80
C PHE A 40 3.03 -9.43 -12.13
N ARG A 41 3.86 -10.40 -12.55
CA ARG A 41 5.25 -10.14 -12.97
C ARG A 41 5.33 -9.08 -14.07
N ARG A 42 4.44 -9.11 -15.06
CA ARG A 42 4.42 -8.09 -16.13
C ARG A 42 4.06 -6.70 -15.59
N ALA A 43 3.05 -6.62 -14.72
CA ALA A 43 2.63 -5.35 -14.13
C ALA A 43 3.73 -4.74 -13.25
N VAL A 44 4.39 -5.57 -12.44
CA VAL A 44 5.51 -5.15 -11.57
C VAL A 44 6.71 -4.72 -12.41
N ALA A 45 7.08 -5.48 -13.45
CA ALA A 45 8.16 -5.12 -14.37
C ALA A 45 7.93 -3.77 -15.07
N ALA A 46 6.67 -3.48 -15.44
CA ALA A 46 6.32 -2.24 -16.12
C ALA A 46 6.26 -1.02 -15.19
N SER A 47 6.33 -1.22 -13.87
CA SER A 47 6.13 -0.15 -12.89
C SER A 47 7.37 0.71 -12.64
N PHE A 48 8.57 0.13 -12.76
CA PHE A 48 9.83 0.82 -12.44
C PHE A 48 10.93 0.42 -13.43
N LEU A 49 11.78 1.39 -13.81
CA LEU A 49 12.76 1.23 -14.88
C LEU A 49 13.87 0.20 -14.54
N SER A 50 14.23 0.05 -13.26
CA SER A 50 15.22 -0.93 -12.80
C SER A 50 15.15 -1.12 -11.29
N PHE A 51 14.78 -2.33 -10.84
CA PHE A 51 14.91 -2.79 -9.47
C PHE A 51 14.87 -4.33 -9.45
N THR A 52 15.46 -4.95 -8.44
CA THR A 52 15.56 -6.41 -8.36
C THR A 52 14.29 -6.99 -7.74
N PHE A 53 13.57 -7.85 -8.48
CA PHE A 53 12.40 -8.52 -7.94
C PHE A 53 12.13 -9.90 -8.53
N ASP A 54 11.42 -10.71 -7.75
CA ASP A 54 10.87 -11.99 -8.15
C ASP A 54 9.41 -12.16 -7.71
N VAL A 55 8.65 -12.93 -8.47
CA VAL A 55 7.26 -13.26 -8.16
C VAL A 55 7.10 -14.77 -8.08
N TYR A 56 6.86 -15.27 -6.87
CA TYR A 56 6.72 -16.67 -6.54
C TYR A 56 5.26 -17.10 -6.55
N ARG A 57 5.04 -18.36 -6.94
CA ARG A 57 3.71 -18.96 -6.89
C ARG A 57 3.38 -19.33 -5.45
N PHE A 58 2.24 -18.86 -4.95
CA PHE A 58 1.61 -19.40 -3.76
C PHE A 58 0.51 -20.37 -4.17
N ASP A 59 0.54 -21.58 -3.62
CA ASP A 59 -0.50 -22.58 -3.82
C ASP A 59 -1.57 -22.47 -2.72
N PRO A 60 -2.80 -22.00 -3.05
CA PRO A 60 -3.87 -21.86 -2.06
C PRO A 60 -4.31 -23.19 -1.43
N ASP A 61 -4.04 -24.33 -2.08
CA ASP A 61 -4.46 -25.63 -1.58
C ASP A 61 -3.71 -26.05 -0.31
N LEU A 62 -2.52 -25.47 -0.06
CA LEU A 62 -1.77 -25.62 1.20
C LEU A 62 -2.59 -25.18 2.43
N VAL A 63 -3.50 -24.23 2.24
CA VAL A 63 -4.30 -23.62 3.31
C VAL A 63 -5.76 -24.05 3.23
N ARG A 64 -6.24 -24.39 2.04
CA ARG A 64 -7.66 -24.68 1.78
C ARG A 64 -8.24 -25.73 2.71
N GLY A 65 -7.49 -26.78 3.05
CA GLY A 65 -7.93 -27.83 3.99
C GLY A 65 -7.75 -27.51 5.48
N ARG A 66 -7.02 -26.43 5.80
CA ARG A 66 -6.60 -26.09 7.18
C ARG A 66 -7.37 -24.93 7.78
N ILE A 67 -8.22 -24.24 7.00
CA ILE A 67 -9.04 -23.13 7.47
C ILE A 67 -10.52 -23.37 7.18
N SER A 68 -11.39 -22.83 8.05
CA SER A 68 -12.84 -22.97 7.90
C SER A 68 -13.35 -22.39 6.57
N SER A 69 -14.43 -22.97 6.02
CA SER A 69 -15.10 -22.48 4.80
C SER A 69 -15.61 -21.05 4.96
N SER A 70 -15.97 -20.64 6.18
CA SER A 70 -16.42 -19.28 6.47
C SER A 70 -15.34 -18.21 6.22
N ILE A 71 -14.05 -18.61 6.23
CA ILE A 71 -12.88 -17.74 6.01
C ILE A 71 -12.37 -17.84 4.56
N ARG A 72 -12.87 -18.79 3.75
CA ARG A 72 -12.41 -19.07 2.38
C ARG A 72 -13.17 -18.27 1.31
N ARG A 73 -13.77 -17.12 1.65
CA ARG A 73 -14.74 -16.43 0.77
C ARG A 73 -14.13 -15.86 -0.52
N SER A 74 -12.80 -15.71 -0.59
CA SER A 74 -12.08 -15.35 -1.83
C SER A 74 -10.68 -15.96 -1.87
N PRO A 75 -10.11 -16.27 -3.06
CA PRO A 75 -8.69 -16.57 -3.23
C PRO A 75 -7.75 -15.52 -2.62
N ASP A 76 -8.17 -14.25 -2.59
CA ASP A 76 -7.39 -13.14 -2.00
C ASP A 76 -7.27 -13.32 -0.47
N GLN A 77 -8.28 -13.90 0.19
CA GLN A 77 -8.23 -14.22 1.62
C GLN A 77 -7.26 -15.37 1.93
N LEU A 78 -7.04 -16.29 0.98
CA LEU A 78 -6.06 -17.36 1.14
C LEU A 78 -4.63 -16.84 1.05
N LEU A 79 -4.41 -15.82 0.22
CA LEU A 79 -3.09 -15.22 0.04
C LEU A 79 -2.57 -14.57 1.33
N ASN A 80 -3.46 -14.14 2.24
CA ASN A 80 -3.09 -13.62 3.57
C ASN A 80 -2.35 -14.65 4.46
N TYR A 81 -2.49 -15.94 4.17
CA TYR A 81 -1.79 -17.01 4.89
C TYR A 81 -0.42 -17.34 4.29
N ALA A 82 -0.06 -16.77 3.13
CA ALA A 82 1.20 -17.05 2.46
C ALA A 82 2.42 -16.71 3.32
N ARG A 83 2.31 -15.73 4.24
CA ARG A 83 3.39 -15.36 5.18
C ARG A 83 3.90 -16.52 6.03
N ILE A 84 3.07 -17.53 6.29
CA ILE A 84 3.42 -18.70 7.10
C ILE A 84 4.35 -19.65 6.31
N TYR A 85 4.24 -19.65 4.98
CA TYR A 85 4.95 -20.57 4.08
C TYR A 85 6.17 -19.92 3.43
N LEU A 86 6.67 -18.78 3.96
CA LEU A 86 7.80 -18.06 3.35
C LEU A 86 9.05 -18.93 3.21
N ALA A 87 9.36 -19.74 4.22
CA ALA A 87 10.53 -20.62 4.21
C ALA A 87 10.46 -21.68 3.11
N ASP A 88 9.25 -22.15 2.77
CA ASP A 88 9.04 -23.18 1.75
C ASP A 88 9.00 -22.58 0.33
N ILE A 89 8.62 -21.30 0.21
CA ILE A 89 8.41 -20.65 -1.09
C ILE A 89 9.65 -19.92 -1.58
N LEU A 90 10.43 -19.32 -0.66
CA LEU A 90 11.61 -18.55 -1.02
C LEU A 90 12.81 -19.46 -1.33
N PRO A 91 13.73 -19.04 -2.22
CA PRO A 91 14.96 -19.77 -2.46
C PRO A 91 15.78 -19.94 -1.18
N SER A 92 16.45 -21.09 -1.03
CA SER A 92 17.32 -21.36 0.13
C SER A 92 18.50 -20.38 0.28
N SER A 93 18.83 -19.63 -0.77
CA SER A 93 19.81 -18.55 -0.73
C SER A 93 19.32 -17.32 0.05
N VAL A 94 18.02 -17.16 0.26
CA VAL A 94 17.44 -16.04 1.01
C VAL A 94 17.56 -16.33 2.51
N ARG A 95 18.50 -15.65 3.17
CA ARG A 95 18.78 -15.86 4.61
C ARG A 95 17.94 -15.03 5.56
N ARG A 96 17.44 -13.88 5.10
CA ARG A 96 16.65 -12.94 5.91
C ARG A 96 15.64 -12.23 5.02
N VAL A 97 14.42 -12.08 5.52
CA VAL A 97 13.39 -11.28 4.89
C VAL A 97 12.72 -10.37 5.90
N ILE A 98 12.28 -9.21 5.42
CA ILE A 98 11.33 -8.35 6.12
C ILE A 98 10.01 -8.49 5.34
N TYR A 99 8.98 -9.01 6.00
CA TYR A 99 7.66 -9.11 5.39
C TYR A 99 6.91 -7.80 5.57
N PHE A 100 6.45 -7.23 4.46
CA PHE A 100 5.59 -6.04 4.46
C PHE A 100 4.19 -6.44 4.00
N ASP A 101 3.19 -6.02 4.77
CA ASP A 101 1.79 -6.20 4.44
C ASP A 101 1.31 -4.99 3.63
N SER A 102 0.77 -5.24 2.45
CA SER A 102 0.25 -4.16 1.60
C SER A 102 -1.20 -3.92 1.98
N ASP A 103 -1.64 -2.67 2.05
CA ASP A 103 -3.07 -2.41 2.17
C ASP A 103 -3.78 -2.73 0.86
N PRO A 104 -4.98 -3.35 0.91
CA PRO A 104 -5.81 -3.48 -0.27
C PRO A 104 -6.23 -2.08 -0.70
N SER A 105 -6.05 -1.72 -1.97
CA SER A 105 -6.67 -0.51 -2.48
C SER A 105 -8.18 -0.71 -2.38
N SER A 106 -8.83 0.09 -1.56
CA SER A 106 -10.23 -0.05 -1.11
C SER A 106 -11.31 -0.02 -2.20
N SER A 107 -10.94 -0.05 -3.48
CA SER A 107 -11.89 -0.18 -4.58
C SER A 107 -11.86 -1.63 -5.11
N PRO A 108 -12.91 -2.44 -4.92
CA PRO A 108 -13.17 -3.50 -5.90
C PRO A 108 -13.22 -2.84 -7.29
N PRO A 109 -12.85 -3.54 -8.38
CA PRO A 109 -13.25 -3.11 -9.71
C PRO A 109 -14.77 -3.14 -9.69
N SER A 110 -15.40 -2.00 -9.40
CA SER A 110 -16.83 -1.85 -9.53
C SER A 110 -17.12 -2.27 -10.96
N THR A 111 -17.94 -3.30 -11.13
CA THR A 111 -18.58 -3.59 -12.40
C THR A 111 -19.20 -2.26 -12.81
N ALA A 112 -18.57 -1.56 -13.73
CA ALA A 112 -19.08 -0.31 -14.24
C ALA A 112 -20.31 -0.68 -15.08
N THR A 113 -21.44 -0.89 -14.43
CA THR A 113 -22.72 -0.57 -15.04
C THR A 113 -22.63 0.91 -15.39
N PRO A 114 -22.81 1.30 -16.66
CA PRO A 114 -22.89 2.70 -17.02
C PRO A 114 -24.19 3.23 -16.42
N THR A 115 -24.12 3.74 -15.19
CA THR A 115 -25.22 4.52 -14.63
C THR A 115 -25.20 5.85 -15.37
N SER A 116 -26.06 5.98 -16.37
CA SER A 116 -26.39 7.27 -16.96
C SER A 116 -26.89 8.18 -15.83
N LEU A 117 -26.11 9.21 -15.49
CA LEU A 117 -26.54 10.27 -14.60
C LEU A 117 -27.70 11.02 -15.27
N PRO A 118 -28.86 11.20 -14.61
CA PRO A 118 -29.87 12.11 -15.13
C PRO A 118 -29.32 13.54 -15.08
N THR A 119 -29.39 14.24 -16.22
CA THR A 119 -28.84 15.58 -16.50
C THR A 119 -29.37 16.73 -15.62
N SER A 120 -30.15 16.49 -14.56
CA SER A 120 -30.86 17.55 -13.84
C SER A 120 -30.22 18.02 -12.52
N GLN A 121 -28.99 17.63 -12.18
CA GLN A 121 -28.29 18.19 -11.01
C GLN A 121 -26.86 18.64 -11.33
N ILE A 122 -26.75 19.63 -12.22
CA ILE A 122 -25.59 20.53 -12.21
C ILE A 122 -25.97 21.73 -11.34
N ALA A 123 -25.73 21.62 -10.03
CA ALA A 123 -25.73 22.76 -9.13
C ALA A 123 -24.31 23.32 -9.04
N SER A 124 -24.01 24.33 -9.85
CA SER A 124 -22.79 25.12 -9.73
C SER A 124 -22.88 26.00 -8.48
N GLY A 125 -22.28 25.56 -7.37
CA GLY A 125 -22.07 26.37 -6.18
C GLY A 125 -20.60 26.83 -6.06
N PRO A 126 -20.31 28.09 -5.72
CA PRO A 126 -18.94 28.57 -5.61
C PRO A 126 -18.22 27.95 -4.41
N ILE A 127 -16.94 27.61 -4.61
CA ILE A 127 -16.02 27.14 -3.57
C ILE A 127 -15.82 28.27 -2.56
N ARG A 128 -16.33 28.10 -1.33
CA ARG A 128 -16.06 29.02 -0.23
C ARG A 128 -14.62 28.81 0.24
N SER A 129 -13.73 29.74 -0.09
CA SER A 129 -12.37 29.79 0.44
C SER A 129 -12.42 30.05 1.96
N SER A 130 -11.86 29.14 2.75
CA SER A 130 -11.61 29.38 4.18
C SER A 130 -10.54 30.48 4.34
N PRO A 131 -10.72 31.46 5.24
CA PRO A 131 -9.69 32.46 5.52
C PRO A 131 -8.56 31.86 6.38
N ALA A 132 -7.33 32.28 6.09
CA ALA A 132 -6.13 31.95 6.86
C ALA A 132 -6.18 32.55 8.28
N PRO A 133 -5.53 31.94 9.29
CA PRO A 133 -5.49 32.49 10.63
C PRO A 133 -4.60 33.75 10.71
N SER A 134 -5.16 34.83 11.27
CA SER A 134 -4.43 36.07 11.58
C SER A 134 -3.36 35.87 12.65
N PRO A 135 -2.21 36.56 12.58
CA PRO A 135 -1.17 36.47 13.60
C PRO A 135 -1.62 37.15 14.91
N ALA A 136 -1.43 36.45 16.02
CA ALA A 136 -1.73 36.94 17.37
C ALA A 136 -0.89 38.17 17.70
N ALA A 137 -1.55 39.19 18.26
CA ALA A 137 -0.93 40.42 18.72
C ALA A 137 0.02 40.16 19.91
N THR A 138 1.26 40.61 19.75
CA THR A 138 2.29 40.69 20.79
C THR A 138 1.81 41.59 21.94
N ALA A 139 1.71 41.04 23.14
CA ALA A 139 1.49 41.82 24.37
C ALA A 139 2.76 42.59 24.75
N PRO A 140 2.66 43.84 25.25
CA PRO A 140 3.83 44.61 25.65
C PRO A 140 4.48 44.08 26.93
N LEU A 141 5.80 44.01 26.90
CA LEU A 141 6.69 43.63 28.00
C LEU A 141 6.60 44.69 29.12
N ALA A 142 6.14 44.30 30.30
CA ALA A 142 6.17 45.17 31.47
C ALA A 142 7.61 45.40 31.94
N THR A 143 8.05 46.65 31.91
CA THR A 143 9.29 47.14 32.51
C THR A 143 9.21 47.04 34.04
N SER A 144 10.05 46.20 34.65
CA SER A 144 10.40 46.31 36.07
C SER A 144 11.69 47.12 36.22
N THR A 145 11.60 48.21 36.96
CA THR A 145 12.71 49.08 37.39
C THR A 145 13.57 48.38 38.45
N PRO A 146 14.87 48.70 38.57
CA PRO A 146 15.80 47.98 39.44
C PRO A 146 15.78 48.53 40.88
N GLY A 147 15.67 47.63 41.85
CA GLY A 147 15.81 47.91 43.27
C GLY A 147 17.14 47.40 43.82
N SER A 148 17.97 48.36 44.21
CA SER A 148 19.23 48.36 44.96
C SER A 148 19.49 47.32 46.06
N TRP A 149 20.76 46.84 46.05
CA TRP A 149 21.65 46.26 47.08
C TRP A 149 21.17 45.08 47.93
#